data_AF-A0A6J8DVH1-F1
#
_entry.id   AF-A0A6J8DVH1-F1
#
_cell.length_a   1.000
_cell.length_b   1.000
_cell.length_c   1.000
_cell.angle_alpha   90.00
_cell.angle_beta   90.00
_cell.angle_gamma   90.00
#
_symmetry.space_group_name_H-M   'P 1'
#
loop_
_entity.id
_entity.type
_entity.pdbx_description
1 polymer ?
#
loop_
_entity_poly.entity_id
_entity_poly.type
_entity_poly.pdbx_seq_one_letter_code
_entity_poly.pdbx_strand_id
1 'polypeptide(L)'
;MKEDVYIYLLQEHWLFDCQLNMLNEIHSKYIRIGKSVDTDDPLPPIQMPRGYGGVAILWRKELDPLISTLKAGNSRIQCIEIEGDPNIIIVSLYLPCKGPTNSTQELLECIDELNEIVCTYSNTHQIIIGGDFNEDIINGASSQKKKYINDFMQDHELSSNETGHTFIHSNGKDATAIDFILYQNKYSENIIDIQKLNKKLNITKNSQTSAKTFNKRIKWDKIDTGKYASLISTEISSTKCKIQNREDLESGFNTLNNIIIKATKDIAPNSKIGKKKPKLQVMNEEIRKAISNKKIAFYNWKSNGSINDPHNYYLKQKKLTTYELRKQCRLEIAIRRINERQKLIDSKVTDTKTFLE
;
A
#
# COMPACT_ATOMS: atom_id res chain seq x y z
N MET A 1 -9.24 18.67 4.34
CA MET A 1 -10.45 18.39 3.53
C MET A 1 -11.05 19.72 3.08
N LYS A 2 -11.72 19.78 1.93
CA LYS A 2 -12.52 20.97 1.56
C LYS A 2 -13.75 20.99 2.46
N GLU A 3 -14.12 22.15 2.98
CA GLU A 3 -15.26 22.27 3.90
C GLU A 3 -16.62 22.05 3.21
N ASP A 4 -16.66 22.21 1.88
CA ASP A 4 -17.89 22.12 1.08
C ASP A 4 -18.21 20.71 0.58
N VAL A 5 -17.48 19.69 1.02
CA VAL A 5 -17.71 18.30 0.60
C VAL A 5 -18.49 17.56 1.68
N TYR A 6 -19.64 17.00 1.32
CA TYR A 6 -20.51 16.31 2.28
C TYR A 6 -20.06 14.89 2.58
N ILE A 7 -19.58 14.17 1.55
CA ILE A 7 -19.19 12.76 1.64
C ILE A 7 -17.84 12.57 0.93
N TYR A 8 -16.93 11.86 1.57
CA TYR A 8 -15.65 11.42 1.02
C TYR A 8 -15.63 9.89 0.91
N LEU A 9 -15.21 9.40 -0.25
CA LEU A 9 -14.86 8.00 -0.46
C LEU A 9 -13.34 7.91 -0.42
N LEU A 10 -12.80 7.08 0.49
CA LEU A 10 -11.38 6.92 0.71
C LEU A 10 -10.99 5.48 0.42
N GLN A 11 -10.11 5.30 -0.56
CA GLN A 11 -9.50 4.01 -0.88
C GLN A 11 -8.07 4.01 -0.37
N GLU A 12 -7.50 2.81 -0.19
CA GLU A 12 -6.11 2.66 0.20
C GLU A 12 -5.74 3.42 1.48
N HIS A 13 -6.52 3.25 2.55
CA HIS A 13 -6.15 3.83 3.84
C HIS A 13 -5.01 3.07 4.56
N TRP A 14 -4.77 1.79 4.22
CA TRP A 14 -3.66 0.94 4.69
C TRP A 14 -3.60 0.79 6.22
N LEU A 15 -4.76 0.82 6.87
CA LEU A 15 -4.90 0.59 8.31
C LEU A 15 -5.25 -0.89 8.53
N PHE A 16 -4.82 -1.44 9.65
CA PHE A 16 -5.39 -2.68 10.19
C PHE A 16 -6.77 -2.38 10.81
N ASP A 17 -7.59 -3.41 11.03
CA ASP A 17 -8.91 -3.22 11.66
C ASP A 17 -8.81 -2.56 13.05
N CYS A 18 -7.83 -2.95 13.86
CA CYS A 18 -7.58 -2.30 15.16
C CYS A 18 -7.17 -0.82 15.06
N GLN A 19 -6.76 -0.38 13.88
CA GLN A 19 -6.34 0.98 13.60
C GLN A 19 -7.42 1.82 12.91
N LEU A 20 -8.58 1.27 12.56
CA LEU A 20 -9.65 2.03 11.89
C LEU A 20 -10.12 3.24 12.72
N ASN A 21 -10.00 3.16 14.05
CA ASN A 21 -10.24 4.30 14.93
C ASN A 21 -9.32 5.50 14.65
N MET A 22 -8.18 5.34 13.99
CA MET A 22 -7.31 6.45 13.58
C MET A 22 -7.94 7.32 12.48
N LEU A 23 -8.89 6.77 11.69
CA LEU A 23 -9.70 7.58 10.78
C LEU A 23 -10.45 8.67 11.56
N ASN A 24 -10.63 8.46 12.88
CA ASN A 24 -11.30 9.41 13.75
C ASN A 24 -10.62 10.77 13.89
N GLU A 25 -9.32 10.79 13.61
CA GLU A 25 -8.44 11.93 13.81
C GLU A 25 -8.30 12.78 12.54
N ILE A 26 -8.80 12.31 11.39
CA ILE A 26 -8.66 13.01 10.10
C ILE A 26 -9.33 14.38 10.13
N HIS A 27 -10.56 14.46 10.64
CA HIS A 27 -11.31 15.71 10.70
C HIS A 27 -12.46 15.67 11.72
N SER A 28 -12.53 16.68 12.59
CA SER A 28 -13.52 16.74 13.69
C SER A 28 -14.97 16.92 13.25
N LYS A 29 -15.20 17.45 12.03
CA LYS A 29 -16.54 17.65 11.45
C LYS A 29 -17.13 16.41 10.75
N TYR A 30 -16.37 15.32 10.61
CA TYR A 30 -16.82 14.12 9.89
C TYR A 30 -16.95 12.91 10.81
N ILE A 31 -17.94 12.09 10.52
CA ILE A 31 -18.07 10.71 11.01
C ILE A 31 -17.56 9.80 9.89
N ARG A 32 -17.19 8.57 10.24
CA ARG A 32 -16.59 7.63 9.29
C ARG A 32 -16.96 6.20 9.62
N ILE A 33 -16.89 5.39 8.58
CA ILE A 33 -16.86 3.93 8.64
C ILE A 33 -15.81 3.44 7.66
N GLY A 34 -15.13 2.35 7.98
CA GLY A 34 -14.19 1.73 7.06
C GLY A 34 -14.08 0.23 7.29
N LYS A 35 -13.49 -0.45 6.32
CA LYS A 35 -13.15 -1.86 6.33
C LYS A 35 -11.71 -2.01 5.91
N SER A 36 -10.93 -2.78 6.66
CA SER A 36 -9.57 -3.14 6.27
C SER A 36 -9.55 -4.50 5.58
N VAL A 37 -8.54 -4.77 4.76
CA VAL A 37 -8.30 -6.14 4.26
C VAL A 37 -7.65 -7.01 5.32
N ASP A 38 -6.80 -6.41 6.16
CA ASP A 38 -6.14 -7.11 7.26
C ASP A 38 -6.96 -6.97 8.54
N THR A 39 -7.77 -8.00 8.81
CA THR A 39 -8.61 -8.09 10.01
C THR A 39 -7.82 -8.50 11.25
N ASP A 40 -6.67 -9.15 11.06
CA ASP A 40 -5.80 -9.60 12.15
C ASP A 40 -4.84 -8.48 12.60
N ASP A 41 -4.65 -8.38 13.92
CA ASP A 41 -3.66 -7.47 14.49
C ASP A 41 -2.24 -7.84 14.02
N PRO A 42 -1.38 -6.85 13.70
CA PRO A 42 -0.03 -7.10 13.27
C PRO A 42 0.78 -7.80 14.38
N LEU A 43 1.03 -9.10 14.20
CA LEU A 43 1.79 -9.89 15.17
C LEU A 43 3.29 -9.54 15.15
N PRO A 44 3.94 -9.36 16.32
CA PRO A 44 5.38 -9.17 16.40
C PRO A 44 6.17 -10.42 15.96
N PRO A 45 7.31 -10.26 15.25
CA PRO A 45 7.83 -9.01 14.72
C PRO A 45 6.98 -8.54 13.52
N ILE A 46 6.53 -7.28 13.56
CA ILE A 46 5.67 -6.69 12.53
C ILE A 46 6.38 -6.81 11.17
N GLN A 47 5.95 -7.77 10.36
CA GLN A 47 6.54 -8.02 9.03
C GLN A 47 6.11 -6.96 8.03
N MET A 48 4.90 -6.41 8.20
CA MET A 48 4.35 -5.32 7.40
C MET A 48 3.89 -4.19 8.33
N PRO A 49 4.51 -3.00 8.28
CA PRO A 49 4.18 -1.90 9.20
C PRO A 49 2.84 -1.22 8.91
N ARG A 50 2.09 -1.69 7.90
CA ARG A 50 0.84 -1.10 7.40
C ARG A 50 -0.03 -2.23 6.86
N GLY A 51 -1.35 -2.04 6.92
CA GLY A 51 -2.30 -2.96 6.31
C GLY A 51 -2.25 -2.90 4.78
N TYR A 52 -2.96 -3.82 4.14
CA TYR A 52 -3.08 -3.95 2.69
C TYR A 52 -4.39 -3.31 2.22
N GLY A 53 -4.32 -2.16 1.55
CA GLY A 53 -5.52 -1.53 0.96
C GLY A 53 -6.53 -1.02 2.00
N GLY A 54 -7.79 -1.41 1.85
CA GLY A 54 -8.92 -0.98 2.68
C GLY A 54 -9.69 0.21 2.09
N VAL A 55 -10.96 0.35 2.52
CA VAL A 55 -11.89 1.40 2.06
C VAL A 55 -12.60 2.06 3.25
N ALA A 56 -12.92 3.34 3.11
CA ALA A 56 -13.67 4.09 4.08
C ALA A 56 -14.62 5.10 3.43
N ILE A 57 -15.71 5.40 4.13
CA ILE A 57 -16.63 6.49 3.80
C ILE A 57 -16.62 7.45 4.98
N LEU A 58 -16.47 8.74 4.69
CA LEU A 58 -16.58 9.81 5.68
C LEU A 58 -17.69 10.76 5.29
N TRP A 59 -18.56 11.14 6.23
CA TRP A 59 -19.65 12.09 5.99
C TRP A 59 -19.68 13.18 7.04
N ARG A 60 -20.24 14.35 6.70
CA ARG A 60 -20.40 15.45 7.67
C ARG A 60 -21.37 15.03 8.77
N LYS A 61 -21.04 15.39 10.01
CA LYS A 61 -21.87 15.12 11.21
C LYS A 61 -23.33 15.55 11.08
N GLU A 62 -23.61 16.59 10.30
CA GLU A 62 -24.97 17.06 10.05
C GLU A 62 -25.84 16.09 9.23
N LEU A 63 -25.21 15.19 8.45
CA LEU A 63 -25.91 14.14 7.70
C LEU A 63 -26.11 12.87 8.52
N ASP A 64 -25.49 12.75 9.69
CA ASP A 64 -25.53 11.54 10.51
C ASP A 64 -26.95 11.05 10.83
N PRO A 65 -27.93 11.94 11.13
CA PRO A 65 -29.31 11.49 11.39
C PRO A 65 -29.99 10.82 10.20
N LEU A 66 -29.48 11.05 8.98
CA LEU A 66 -30.02 10.50 7.73
C LEU A 66 -29.23 9.28 7.25
N ILE A 67 -28.10 8.95 7.88
CA ILE A 67 -27.18 7.94 7.39
C ILE A 67 -27.29 6.66 8.22
N SER A 68 -27.48 5.54 7.53
CA SER A 68 -27.39 4.21 8.09
C SER A 68 -26.20 3.46 7.46
N THR A 69 -25.50 2.66 8.26
CA THR A 69 -24.38 1.85 7.78
C THR A 69 -24.88 0.50 7.28
N LEU A 70 -24.59 0.16 6.03
CA LEU A 70 -24.94 -1.14 5.47
C LEU A 70 -23.85 -2.17 5.77
N LYS A 71 -24.26 -3.39 6.11
CA LYS A 71 -23.35 -4.53 6.34
C LYS A 71 -22.86 -5.19 5.04
N ALA A 72 -23.43 -4.81 3.90
CA ALA A 72 -23.07 -5.36 2.59
C ALA A 72 -21.62 -5.01 2.18
N GLY A 73 -21.08 -5.78 1.23
CA GLY A 73 -19.73 -5.61 0.71
C GLY A 73 -18.64 -6.28 1.56
N ASN A 74 -17.43 -6.32 1.01
CA ASN A 74 -16.26 -6.93 1.62
C ASN A 74 -15.19 -5.89 2.00
N SER A 75 -13.95 -6.30 2.27
CA SER A 75 -12.84 -5.39 2.65
C SER A 75 -12.45 -4.34 1.60
N ARG A 76 -12.99 -4.45 0.39
CA ARG A 76 -12.80 -3.54 -0.75
C ARG A 76 -14.06 -2.77 -1.13
N ILE A 77 -15.18 -3.03 -0.44
CA ILE A 77 -16.49 -2.44 -0.70
C ILE A 77 -17.14 -2.02 0.63
N GLN A 78 -17.28 -0.71 0.82
CA GLN A 78 -18.02 -0.13 1.95
C GLN A 78 -19.25 0.60 1.44
N CYS A 79 -20.37 0.46 2.12
CA CYS A 79 -21.63 1.09 1.74
C CYS A 79 -22.23 1.87 2.91
N ILE A 80 -22.90 2.98 2.59
CA ILE A 80 -23.84 3.66 3.48
C ILE A 80 -25.15 3.87 2.72
N GLU A 81 -26.25 3.92 3.46
CA GLU A 81 -27.55 4.37 2.97
C GLU A 81 -27.81 5.76 3.52
N ILE A 82 -28.42 6.61 2.69
CA ILE A 82 -28.87 7.96 3.03
C ILE A 82 -30.37 7.98 2.82
N GLU A 83 -31.11 8.31 3.87
CA GLU A 83 -32.55 8.50 3.81
C GLU A 83 -32.91 9.71 2.92
N GLY A 84 -33.87 9.51 2.01
CA GLY A 84 -34.28 10.51 1.03
C GLY A 84 -35.47 10.05 0.19
N ASP A 85 -35.79 10.79 -0.86
CA ASP A 85 -36.79 10.39 -1.86
C ASP A 85 -36.22 10.51 -3.28
N PRO A 86 -35.72 9.40 -3.87
CA PRO A 86 -35.55 8.08 -3.26
C PRO A 86 -34.39 8.04 -2.23
N ASN A 87 -34.31 6.98 -1.43
CA ASN A 87 -33.12 6.69 -0.63
C ASN A 87 -31.89 6.51 -1.54
N ILE A 88 -30.70 6.84 -1.03
CA ILE A 88 -29.46 6.78 -1.81
C ILE A 88 -28.48 5.81 -1.15
N ILE A 89 -27.91 4.90 -1.92
CA ILE A 89 -26.77 4.08 -1.50
C ILE A 89 -25.50 4.65 -2.11
N ILE A 90 -24.54 4.94 -1.24
CA ILE A 90 -23.19 5.34 -1.64
C ILE A 90 -22.24 4.17 -1.38
N VAL A 91 -21.54 3.74 -2.42
CA VAL A 91 -20.56 2.66 -2.38
C VAL A 91 -19.16 3.22 -2.60
N SER A 92 -18.25 2.97 -1.66
CA SER A 92 -16.80 3.18 -1.84
C SER A 92 -16.14 1.89 -2.29
N LEU A 93 -15.50 1.92 -3.45
CA LEU A 93 -14.93 0.76 -4.13
C LEU A 93 -13.39 0.85 -4.26
N TYR A 94 -12.70 -0.26 -4.04
CA TYR A 94 -11.27 -0.42 -4.34
C TYR A 94 -10.97 -1.78 -4.99
N LEU A 95 -11.05 -1.86 -6.31
CA LEU A 95 -10.83 -3.11 -7.05
C LEU A 95 -9.36 -3.54 -7.00
N PRO A 96 -9.06 -4.86 -7.00
CA PRO A 96 -7.70 -5.36 -6.94
C PRO A 96 -6.87 -4.93 -8.17
N CYS A 97 -5.60 -4.59 -7.94
CA CYS A 97 -4.64 -4.25 -8.98
C CYS A 97 -4.13 -5.49 -9.73
N LYS A 98 -3.58 -5.30 -10.94
CA LYS A 98 -2.92 -6.36 -11.73
C LYS A 98 -1.65 -6.80 -11.00
N GLY A 99 -1.65 -7.96 -10.37
CA GLY A 99 -0.47 -8.39 -9.60
C GLY A 99 -0.46 -9.85 -9.17
N PRO A 100 -1.11 -10.21 -8.04
CA PRO A 100 -1.00 -11.54 -7.47
C PRO A 100 -1.70 -12.60 -8.33
N THR A 101 -1.31 -13.86 -8.16
CA THR A 101 -1.85 -15.02 -8.91
C THR A 101 -3.37 -15.19 -8.77
N ASN A 102 -3.97 -14.54 -7.76
CA ASN A 102 -5.39 -14.60 -7.42
C ASN A 102 -6.16 -13.32 -7.75
N SER A 103 -5.55 -12.31 -8.40
CA SER A 103 -6.21 -11.00 -8.62
C SER A 103 -7.52 -11.10 -9.41
N THR A 104 -7.64 -12.09 -10.30
CA THR A 104 -8.89 -12.34 -11.05
C THR A 104 -9.99 -12.89 -10.16
N GLN A 105 -9.66 -13.76 -9.21
CA GLN A 105 -10.64 -14.31 -8.28
C GLN A 105 -11.15 -13.23 -7.33
N GLU A 106 -10.24 -12.44 -6.75
CA GLU A 106 -10.62 -11.27 -5.91
C GLU A 106 -11.48 -10.26 -6.68
N LEU A 107 -11.21 -10.07 -7.98
CA LEU A 107 -12.01 -9.20 -8.83
C LEU A 107 -13.44 -9.75 -8.98
N LEU A 108 -13.58 -11.04 -9.31
CA LEU A 108 -14.89 -11.66 -9.48
C LEU A 108 -15.71 -11.61 -8.20
N GLU A 109 -15.09 -11.87 -7.05
CA GLU A 109 -15.75 -11.75 -5.73
C GLU A 109 -16.24 -10.31 -5.46
N CYS A 110 -15.47 -9.29 -5.87
CA CYS A 110 -15.92 -7.91 -5.77
C CYS A 110 -17.09 -7.60 -6.72
N ILE A 111 -17.06 -8.13 -7.95
CA ILE A 111 -18.15 -7.93 -8.92
C ILE A 111 -19.42 -8.65 -8.46
N ASP A 112 -19.32 -9.85 -7.89
CA ASP A 112 -20.47 -10.61 -7.36
C ASP A 112 -21.11 -9.88 -6.17
N GLU A 113 -20.32 -9.32 -5.25
CA GLU A 113 -20.81 -8.48 -4.15
C GLU A 113 -21.48 -7.19 -4.66
N LEU A 114 -20.90 -6.53 -5.67
CA LEU A 114 -21.53 -5.37 -6.30
C LEU A 114 -22.85 -5.75 -6.98
N ASN A 115 -22.90 -6.89 -7.67
CA ASN A 115 -24.12 -7.43 -8.27
C ASN A 115 -25.20 -7.64 -7.20
N GLU A 116 -24.86 -8.25 -6.07
CA GLU A 116 -25.78 -8.47 -4.96
C GLU A 116 -26.35 -7.15 -4.42
N ILE A 117 -25.48 -6.16 -4.19
CA ILE A 117 -25.89 -4.82 -3.73
C ILE A 117 -26.86 -4.18 -4.75
N VAL A 118 -26.50 -4.14 -6.03
CA VAL A 118 -27.33 -3.48 -7.03
C VAL A 118 -28.65 -4.20 -7.26
N CYS A 119 -28.64 -5.53 -7.37
CA CYS A 119 -29.86 -6.33 -7.49
C CYS A 119 -30.81 -6.14 -6.30
N THR A 120 -30.26 -6.05 -5.09
CA THR A 120 -31.06 -5.92 -3.86
C THR A 120 -31.76 -4.57 -3.76
N TYR A 121 -31.07 -3.48 -4.13
CA TYR A 121 -31.54 -2.12 -3.82
C TYR A 121 -31.95 -1.28 -5.03
N SER A 122 -31.69 -1.71 -6.27
CA SER A 122 -31.92 -0.89 -7.48
C SER A 122 -33.37 -0.45 -7.70
N ASN A 123 -34.35 -1.15 -7.14
CA ASN A 123 -35.77 -0.82 -7.25
C ASN A 123 -36.22 0.25 -6.24
N THR A 124 -35.55 0.35 -5.10
CA THR A 124 -35.94 1.21 -3.97
C THR A 124 -34.99 2.36 -3.74
N HIS A 125 -33.76 2.27 -4.26
CA HIS A 125 -32.69 3.21 -4.00
C HIS A 125 -32.05 3.70 -5.30
N GLN A 126 -31.56 4.94 -5.25
CA GLN A 126 -30.54 5.42 -6.16
C GLN A 126 -29.17 4.90 -5.71
N ILE A 127 -28.42 4.28 -6.61
CA ILE A 127 -27.10 3.73 -6.28
C ILE A 127 -26.01 4.55 -6.98
N ILE A 128 -25.02 4.99 -6.19
CA ILE A 128 -23.82 5.67 -6.66
C ILE A 128 -22.60 4.87 -6.18
N ILE A 129 -21.75 4.49 -7.12
CA ILE A 129 -20.54 3.68 -6.85
C ILE A 129 -19.33 4.52 -7.22
N GLY A 130 -18.46 4.83 -6.25
CA GLY A 130 -17.27 5.63 -6.49
C GLY A 130 -16.01 5.01 -5.93
N GLY A 131 -14.89 5.18 -6.62
CA GLY A 131 -13.57 4.81 -6.12
C GLY A 131 -12.61 4.35 -7.20
N ASP A 132 -11.60 3.58 -6.81
CA ASP A 132 -10.52 3.13 -7.68
C ASP A 132 -10.84 1.74 -8.26
N PHE A 133 -11.09 1.71 -9.57
CA PHE A 133 -11.37 0.52 -10.35
C PHE A 133 -10.09 -0.22 -10.76
N ASN A 134 -8.91 0.37 -10.59
CA ASN A 134 -7.62 -0.18 -10.98
C ASN A 134 -7.59 -0.67 -12.44
N GLU A 135 -8.39 -0.05 -13.32
CA GLU A 135 -8.50 -0.34 -14.74
C GLU A 135 -9.13 0.84 -15.47
N ASP A 136 -8.67 1.11 -16.70
CA ASP A 136 -9.28 2.13 -17.56
C ASP A 136 -10.51 1.56 -18.28
N ILE A 137 -11.69 1.83 -17.72
CA ILE A 137 -12.96 1.28 -18.21
C ILE A 137 -13.45 2.01 -19.47
N ILE A 138 -13.03 3.26 -19.67
CA ILE A 138 -13.41 4.06 -20.84
C ILE A 138 -12.39 3.84 -21.96
N ASN A 139 -11.14 4.17 -21.70
CA ASN A 139 -10.06 4.19 -22.69
C ASN A 139 -9.16 2.95 -22.58
N GLY A 140 -8.32 2.73 -23.58
CA GLY A 140 -7.30 1.67 -23.54
C GLY A 140 -7.71 0.31 -24.12
N ALA A 141 -6.73 -0.59 -24.19
CA ALA A 141 -6.87 -1.91 -24.79
C ALA A 141 -7.83 -2.80 -23.98
N SER A 142 -8.58 -3.64 -24.69
CA SER A 142 -9.47 -4.61 -24.06
C SER A 142 -8.69 -5.55 -23.13
N SER A 143 -9.13 -5.64 -21.88
CA SER A 143 -8.62 -6.56 -20.88
C SER A 143 -9.78 -7.40 -20.34
N GLN A 144 -9.48 -8.59 -19.81
CA GLN A 144 -10.51 -9.43 -19.19
C GLN A 144 -11.17 -8.73 -17.99
N LYS A 145 -10.39 -7.95 -17.22
CA LYS A 145 -10.92 -7.14 -16.11
C LYS A 145 -11.88 -6.07 -16.60
N LYS A 146 -11.50 -5.33 -17.65
CA LYS A 146 -12.35 -4.34 -18.31
C LYS A 146 -13.65 -4.96 -18.79
N LYS A 147 -13.58 -6.17 -19.37
CA LYS A 147 -14.78 -6.92 -19.78
C LYS A 147 -15.72 -7.18 -18.60
N TYR A 148 -15.24 -7.73 -17.49
CA TYR A 148 -16.10 -7.99 -16.33
C TYR A 148 -16.76 -6.72 -15.76
N ILE A 149 -16.01 -5.61 -15.71
CA ILE A 149 -16.56 -4.33 -15.23
C ILE A 149 -17.60 -3.79 -16.22
N ASN A 150 -17.33 -3.87 -17.53
CA ASN A 150 -18.26 -3.40 -18.55
C ASN A 150 -19.54 -4.25 -18.63
N ASP A 151 -19.41 -5.57 -18.49
CA ASP A 151 -20.54 -6.49 -18.43
C ASP A 151 -21.42 -6.13 -17.21
N PHE A 152 -20.81 -5.94 -16.02
CA PHE A 152 -21.51 -5.45 -14.82
C PHE A 152 -22.21 -4.09 -15.04
N MET A 153 -21.53 -3.13 -15.66
CA MET A 153 -22.12 -1.82 -15.95
C MET A 153 -23.30 -1.92 -16.92
N GLN A 154 -23.19 -2.78 -17.93
CA GLN A 154 -24.24 -2.99 -18.92
C GLN A 154 -25.46 -3.67 -18.29
N ASP A 155 -25.26 -4.71 -17.48
CA ASP A 155 -26.32 -5.49 -16.84
C ASP A 155 -27.16 -4.64 -15.88
N HIS A 156 -26.55 -3.61 -15.27
CA HIS A 156 -27.19 -2.74 -14.28
C HIS A 156 -27.48 -1.32 -14.78
N GLU A 157 -27.33 -1.07 -16.08
CA GLU A 157 -27.54 0.25 -16.70
C GLU A 157 -26.79 1.38 -15.97
N LEU A 158 -25.52 1.12 -15.63
CA LEU A 158 -24.64 2.08 -14.97
C LEU A 158 -23.81 2.84 -16.01
N SER A 159 -23.64 4.14 -15.79
CA SER A 159 -22.77 4.99 -16.60
C SER A 159 -21.85 5.85 -15.75
N SER A 160 -20.81 6.39 -16.40
CA SER A 160 -19.93 7.40 -15.85
C SER A 160 -19.70 8.48 -16.89
N ASN A 161 -19.78 9.74 -16.48
CA ASN A 161 -19.43 10.89 -17.30
C ASN A 161 -18.01 11.41 -17.03
N GLU A 162 -17.18 10.63 -16.32
CA GLU A 162 -15.84 11.06 -15.98
C GLU A 162 -14.92 11.15 -17.18
N THR A 163 -14.12 12.21 -17.22
CA THR A 163 -13.16 12.47 -18.29
C THR A 163 -11.77 12.77 -17.75
N GLY A 164 -10.76 12.28 -18.46
CA GLY A 164 -9.35 12.51 -18.15
C GLY A 164 -8.72 11.50 -17.19
N HIS A 165 -7.39 11.54 -17.09
CA HIS A 165 -6.63 10.60 -16.27
C HIS A 165 -6.66 10.98 -14.80
N THR A 166 -6.92 10.04 -13.91
CA THR A 166 -6.95 10.25 -12.45
C THR A 166 -5.66 9.79 -11.78
N PHE A 167 -4.95 8.87 -12.43
CA PHE A 167 -3.66 8.34 -11.99
C PHE A 167 -2.54 8.73 -12.96
N ILE A 168 -1.39 9.12 -12.41
CA ILE A 168 -0.15 9.35 -13.15
C ILE A 168 0.87 8.35 -12.62
N HIS A 169 1.37 7.49 -13.50
CA HIS A 169 2.37 6.51 -13.14
C HIS A 169 3.66 7.20 -12.66
N SER A 170 4.44 6.52 -11.82
CA SER A 170 5.67 7.05 -11.21
C SER A 170 6.75 7.46 -12.22
N ASN A 171 6.60 7.06 -13.48
CA ASN A 171 7.47 7.49 -14.59
C ASN A 171 7.14 8.90 -15.10
N GLY A 172 6.02 9.50 -14.65
CA GLY A 172 5.55 10.83 -15.03
C GLY A 172 5.09 10.96 -16.48
N LYS A 173 4.98 9.85 -17.22
CA LYS A 173 4.63 9.82 -18.64
C LYS A 173 3.32 9.12 -18.91
N ASP A 174 3.09 8.00 -18.23
CA ASP A 174 1.88 7.22 -18.41
C ASP A 174 0.82 7.73 -17.44
N ALA A 175 -0.39 7.92 -17.95
CA ALA A 175 -1.53 8.36 -17.17
C ALA A 175 -2.75 7.53 -17.57
N THR A 176 -3.56 7.17 -16.59
CA THR A 176 -4.73 6.30 -16.76
C THR A 176 -5.90 6.87 -15.98
N ALA A 177 -7.11 6.72 -16.52
CA ALA A 177 -8.33 6.95 -15.75
C ALA A 177 -8.64 5.66 -15.01
N ILE A 178 -8.51 5.64 -13.68
CA ILE A 178 -8.79 4.44 -12.87
C ILE A 178 -9.78 4.72 -11.76
N ASP A 179 -9.98 5.98 -11.41
CA ASP A 179 -10.98 6.40 -10.44
C ASP A 179 -12.23 6.78 -11.23
N PHE A 180 -13.39 6.27 -10.83
CA PHE A 180 -14.66 6.54 -11.48
C PHE A 180 -15.80 6.65 -10.46
N ILE A 181 -16.77 7.49 -10.78
CA ILE A 181 -18.10 7.53 -10.18
C ILE A 181 -19.09 6.98 -11.22
N LEU A 182 -19.75 5.88 -10.84
CA LEU A 182 -20.83 5.25 -11.57
C LEU A 182 -22.16 5.59 -10.92
N TYR A 183 -23.19 5.74 -11.74
CA TYR A 183 -24.58 5.94 -11.30
C TYR A 183 -25.53 5.27 -12.29
N GLN A 184 -26.74 4.94 -11.84
CA GLN A 184 -27.76 4.35 -12.71
C GLN A 184 -28.27 5.38 -13.72
N ASN A 185 -28.42 4.98 -14.98
CA ASN A 185 -28.82 5.84 -16.09
C ASN A 185 -30.13 6.60 -15.83
N LYS A 186 -31.10 5.97 -15.16
CA LYS A 186 -32.38 6.60 -14.78
C LYS A 186 -32.24 7.84 -13.89
N TYR A 187 -31.09 8.03 -13.24
CA TYR A 187 -30.78 9.20 -12.40
C TYR A 187 -29.74 10.14 -13.02
N SER A 188 -29.41 9.98 -14.31
CA SER A 188 -28.39 10.82 -14.96
C SER A 188 -28.73 12.32 -14.92
N GLU A 189 -30.02 12.67 -14.95
CA GLU A 189 -30.48 14.07 -14.88
C GLU A 189 -30.25 14.71 -13.51
N ASN A 190 -30.09 13.91 -12.45
CA ASN A 190 -29.79 14.40 -11.10
C ASN A 190 -28.30 14.74 -10.94
N ILE A 191 -27.45 14.33 -11.89
CA ILE A 191 -26.02 14.60 -11.86
C ILE A 191 -25.76 15.96 -12.51
N ILE A 192 -25.49 16.96 -11.66
CA ILE A 192 -25.19 18.32 -12.12
C ILE A 192 -23.83 18.36 -12.83
N ASP A 193 -22.81 17.79 -12.21
CA ASP A 193 -21.45 17.81 -12.74
C ASP A 193 -20.58 16.72 -12.09
N ILE A 194 -19.59 16.23 -12.84
CA ILE A 194 -18.53 15.37 -12.34
C ILE A 194 -17.19 16.00 -12.71
N GLN A 195 -16.57 16.64 -11.74
CA GLN A 195 -15.33 17.37 -11.95
C GLN A 195 -14.14 16.66 -11.34
N LYS A 196 -13.10 16.47 -12.17
CA LYS A 196 -11.77 16.16 -11.66
C LYS A 196 -11.18 17.39 -10.99
N LEU A 197 -10.94 17.30 -9.68
CA LEU A 197 -10.22 18.34 -8.95
C LEU A 197 -8.73 18.29 -9.27
N ASN A 198 -8.31 19.04 -10.30
CA ASN A 198 -6.90 19.32 -10.57
C ASN A 198 -6.33 20.26 -9.49
N LYS A 199 -6.11 19.73 -8.29
CA LYS A 199 -5.23 20.42 -7.35
C LYS A 199 -3.83 20.31 -7.95
N LYS A 200 -3.39 21.37 -8.62
CA LYS A 200 -1.99 21.76 -8.53
C LYS A 200 -1.74 21.93 -7.04
N LEU A 201 -1.31 20.85 -6.40
CA LEU A 201 -0.60 20.97 -5.14
C LEU A 201 0.53 21.94 -5.50
N ASN A 202 0.38 23.20 -5.09
CA ASN A 202 1.48 24.12 -4.89
C ASN A 202 2.31 23.52 -3.74
N ILE A 203 2.86 22.32 -3.95
CA ILE A 203 4.18 22.00 -3.46
C ILE A 203 5.02 23.00 -4.22
N THR A 204 5.21 24.16 -3.61
CA THR A 204 6.07 25.22 -4.10
C THR A 204 7.32 24.50 -4.56
N LYS A 205 7.59 24.53 -5.88
CA LYS A 205 8.82 24.02 -6.48
C LYS A 205 10.02 24.89 -6.06
N ASN A 206 10.02 25.41 -4.84
CA ASN A 206 11.19 25.98 -4.21
C ASN A 206 12.10 24.79 -3.92
N SER A 207 13.11 24.63 -4.79
CA SER A 207 14.16 23.61 -4.79
C SER A 207 13.80 22.22 -5.39
N GLN A 208 13.27 22.20 -6.63
CA GLN A 208 13.64 21.14 -7.59
C GLN A 208 14.82 21.58 -8.48
N THR A 209 15.83 22.24 -7.90
CA THR A 209 17.19 21.81 -8.27
C THR A 209 17.30 20.38 -7.78
N SER A 210 17.86 19.49 -8.56
CA SER A 210 18.06 18.09 -8.21
C SER A 210 18.86 17.98 -6.90
N ALA A 211 18.16 18.04 -5.77
CA ALA A 211 18.66 17.57 -4.51
C ALA A 211 18.95 16.09 -4.77
N LYS A 212 20.22 15.78 -4.99
CA LYS A 212 20.79 14.49 -4.66
C LYS A 212 20.46 14.31 -3.18
N THR A 213 19.24 13.87 -2.88
CA THR A 213 18.85 13.43 -1.56
C THR A 213 19.88 12.39 -1.23
N PHE A 214 20.74 12.74 -0.29
CA PHE A 214 21.72 11.84 0.28
C PHE A 214 20.91 10.79 1.06
N ASN A 215 20.24 9.89 0.35
CA ASN A 215 19.58 8.71 0.90
C ASN A 215 20.64 7.66 1.29
N LYS A 216 21.77 8.11 1.87
CA LYS A 216 22.61 7.22 2.65
C LYS A 216 21.86 6.97 3.93
N ARG A 217 21.12 5.86 3.96
CA ARG A 217 20.49 5.33 5.17
C ARG A 217 21.53 5.36 6.30
N ILE A 218 21.25 6.19 7.29
CA ILE A 218 22.13 6.37 8.45
C ILE A 218 22.15 5.02 9.19
N LYS A 219 23.36 4.51 9.44
CA LYS A 219 23.57 3.29 10.23
C LYS A 219 23.69 3.69 11.69
N TRP A 220 22.54 3.89 12.33
CA TRP A 220 22.45 4.32 13.74
C TRP A 220 23.19 3.38 14.69
N ASP A 221 23.32 2.09 14.34
CA ASP A 221 24.12 1.09 15.04
C ASP A 221 25.64 1.37 15.08
N LYS A 222 26.12 2.31 14.25
CA LYS A 222 27.55 2.63 14.10
C LYS A 222 27.89 4.06 14.52
N ILE A 223 26.91 4.78 15.04
CA ILE A 223 27.05 6.17 15.47
C ILE A 223 27.35 6.16 16.97
N ASP A 224 28.30 6.99 17.38
CA ASP A 224 28.50 7.33 18.78
C ASP A 224 27.33 8.21 19.24
N THR A 225 26.38 7.61 19.95
CA THR A 225 25.15 8.26 20.41
C THR A 225 25.43 9.37 21.43
N GLY A 226 26.46 9.22 22.27
CA GLY A 226 26.86 10.22 23.25
C GLY A 226 27.40 11.47 22.58
N LYS A 227 28.29 11.29 21.60
CA LYS A 227 28.81 12.40 20.78
C LYS A 227 27.69 13.09 19.98
N TYR A 228 26.74 12.32 19.44
CA TYR A 228 25.59 12.87 18.72
C TYR A 228 24.70 13.74 19.60
N ALA A 229 24.32 13.23 20.77
CA ALA A 229 23.53 13.99 21.73
C ALA A 229 24.25 15.28 22.18
N SER A 230 25.57 15.22 22.40
CA SER A 230 26.38 16.38 22.76
C SER A 230 26.41 17.45 21.65
N LEU A 231 26.57 17.06 20.38
CA LEU A 231 26.55 18.00 19.25
C LEU A 231 25.18 18.67 19.10
N ILE A 232 24.10 17.89 19.14
CA ILE A 232 22.74 18.42 19.05
C ILE A 232 22.46 19.39 20.20
N SER A 233 22.80 19.02 21.43
CA SER A 233 22.55 19.86 22.62
C SER A 233 23.32 21.16 22.56
N THR A 234 24.59 21.12 22.13
CA THR A 234 25.45 22.29 21.95
C THR A 234 24.87 23.24 20.89
N GLU A 235 24.50 22.71 19.74
CA GLU A 235 23.97 23.50 18.62
C GLU A 235 22.60 24.10 18.95
N ILE A 236 21.70 23.34 19.60
CA ILE A 236 20.40 23.85 20.07
C ILE A 236 20.60 24.97 21.08
N SER A 237 21.49 24.80 22.06
CA SER A 237 21.78 25.81 23.08
C SER A 237 22.36 27.10 22.49
N SER A 238 23.15 26.97 21.41
CA SER A 238 23.71 28.13 20.69
C SER A 238 22.67 28.85 19.82
N THR A 239 21.59 28.16 19.45
CA THR A 239 20.55 28.68 18.57
C THR A 239 19.50 29.44 19.38
N LYS A 240 19.53 30.77 19.32
CA LYS A 240 18.48 31.64 19.91
C LYS A 240 17.23 31.64 19.04
N CYS A 241 16.50 30.53 18.98
CA CYS A 241 15.20 30.49 18.32
C CYS A 241 14.11 30.91 19.32
N LYS A 242 13.51 32.08 19.14
CA LYS A 242 12.30 32.50 19.88
C LYS A 242 11.10 32.22 18.99
N ILE A 243 10.22 31.33 19.42
CA ILE A 243 8.96 31.05 18.70
C ILE A 243 7.90 31.97 19.30
N GLN A 244 7.52 33.03 18.58
CA GLN A 244 6.47 33.96 19.02
C GLN A 244 5.23 33.86 18.12
N ASN A 245 5.41 33.51 16.85
CA ASN A 245 4.34 33.37 15.87
C ASN A 245 4.49 32.09 15.02
N ARG A 246 3.55 31.88 14.08
CA ARG A 246 3.52 30.70 13.21
C ARG A 246 4.67 30.66 12.19
N GLU A 247 5.15 31.81 11.72
CA GLU A 247 6.28 31.88 10.80
C GLU A 247 7.59 31.50 11.51
N ASP A 248 7.73 31.88 12.79
CA ASP A 248 8.85 31.48 13.63
C ASP A 248 8.87 29.96 13.85
N LEU A 249 7.71 29.30 13.87
CA LEU A 249 7.61 27.86 14.04
C LEU A 249 8.17 27.11 12.83
N GLU A 250 7.85 27.54 11.61
CA GLU A 250 8.42 26.94 10.39
C GLU A 250 9.93 27.18 10.29
N SER A 251 10.38 28.40 10.61
CA SER A 251 11.80 28.75 10.70
C SER A 251 12.53 27.92 11.77
N GLY A 252 11.91 27.70 12.93
CA GLY A 252 12.43 26.86 14.01
C GLY A 252 12.58 25.39 13.59
N PHE A 253 11.57 24.83 12.92
CA PHE A 253 11.64 23.48 12.37
C PHE A 253 12.76 23.31 11.34
N ASN A 254 12.91 24.28 10.43
CA ASN A 254 13.99 24.27 9.45
C ASN A 254 15.37 24.35 10.11
N THR A 255 15.50 25.18 11.15
CA THR A 255 16.74 25.31 11.93
C THR A 255 17.08 24.01 12.65
N LEU A 256 16.11 23.39 13.32
CA LEU A 256 16.29 22.10 13.98
C LEU A 256 16.69 21.00 13.00
N ASN A 257 16.02 20.93 11.84
CA ASN A 257 16.34 19.94 10.81
C ASN A 257 17.78 20.12 10.29
N ASN A 258 18.22 21.36 10.11
CA ASN A 258 19.60 21.66 9.71
C ASN A 258 20.62 21.23 10.78
N ILE A 259 20.34 21.47 12.06
CA ILE A 259 21.18 21.01 13.17
C ILE A 259 21.30 19.48 13.16
N ILE A 260 20.19 18.77 13.00
CA ILE A 260 20.14 17.30 12.92
C ILE A 260 20.99 16.80 11.75
N ILE A 261 20.83 17.39 10.56
CA ILE A 261 21.58 17.00 9.36
C ILE A 261 23.08 17.26 9.55
N LYS A 262 23.46 18.40 10.14
CA LYS A 262 24.86 18.77 10.40
C LYS A 262 25.51 17.80 11.39
N ALA A 263 24.91 17.58 12.55
CA ALA A 263 25.42 16.65 13.56
C ALA A 263 25.54 15.22 13.02
N THR A 264 24.59 14.80 12.18
CA THR A 264 24.65 13.50 11.49
C THR A 264 25.85 13.41 10.56
N LYS A 265 26.14 14.46 9.77
CA LYS A 265 27.29 14.48 8.86
C LYS A 265 28.62 14.43 9.61
N ASP A 266 28.70 15.11 10.75
CA ASP A 266 29.93 15.20 11.55
C ASP A 266 30.29 13.88 12.24
N ILE A 267 29.30 13.02 12.49
CA ILE A 267 29.50 11.72 13.14
C ILE A 267 29.44 10.56 12.15
N ALA A 268 28.82 10.75 10.97
CA ALA A 268 28.80 9.73 9.95
C ALA A 268 30.25 9.31 9.62
N PRO A 269 30.59 8.02 9.74
CA PRO A 269 31.94 7.56 9.47
C PRO A 269 32.31 7.94 8.04
N ASN A 270 33.40 8.70 7.89
CA ASN A 270 33.90 9.17 6.60
C ASN A 270 33.89 8.01 5.61
N SER A 271 32.97 8.01 4.65
CA SER A 271 32.77 6.88 3.72
C SER A 271 33.92 6.70 2.72
N LYS A 272 35.07 7.34 2.97
CA LYS A 272 36.25 7.36 2.08
C LYS A 272 37.18 6.18 2.27
N ILE A 273 36.98 5.31 3.26
CA ILE A 273 37.57 3.98 3.20
C ILE A 273 36.62 3.12 2.37
N GLY A 274 36.65 3.34 1.05
CA GLY A 274 36.20 2.33 0.12
C GLY A 274 37.00 1.08 0.44
N LYS A 275 36.43 0.17 1.23
CA LYS A 275 36.95 -1.19 1.35
C LYS A 275 37.04 -1.66 -0.09
N LYS A 276 38.24 -1.69 -0.67
CA LYS A 276 38.47 -2.38 -1.94
C LYS A 276 37.77 -3.71 -1.73
N LYS A 277 36.71 -3.99 -2.49
CA LYS A 277 36.03 -5.30 -2.42
C LYS A 277 37.19 -6.30 -2.39
N PRO A 278 37.24 -7.24 -1.42
CA PRO A 278 38.28 -8.25 -1.44
C PRO A 278 38.26 -8.78 -2.86
N LYS A 279 39.33 -8.55 -3.63
CA LYS A 279 39.46 -9.17 -4.94
C LYS A 279 39.26 -10.64 -4.62
N LEU A 280 38.20 -11.26 -5.14
CA LEU A 280 37.98 -12.70 -4.99
C LEU A 280 39.28 -13.35 -5.44
N GLN A 281 40.13 -13.72 -4.47
CA GLN A 281 41.53 -14.00 -4.75
C GLN A 281 41.69 -15.33 -5.47
N VAL A 282 40.62 -16.11 -5.57
CA VAL A 282 40.64 -17.36 -6.33
C VAL A 282 39.29 -17.54 -7.03
N MET A 283 39.16 -16.97 -8.22
CA MET A 283 38.31 -17.55 -9.26
C MET A 283 38.98 -18.86 -9.68
N ASN A 284 38.76 -19.94 -8.93
CA ASN A 284 39.27 -21.26 -9.29
C ASN A 284 38.52 -21.78 -10.53
N GLU A 285 39.11 -22.77 -11.20
CA GLU A 285 38.58 -23.29 -12.44
C GLU A 285 37.18 -23.90 -12.27
N GLU A 286 36.89 -24.47 -11.10
CA GLU A 286 35.57 -24.99 -10.76
C GLU A 286 34.49 -23.92 -10.75
N ILE A 287 34.73 -22.77 -10.13
CA ILE A 287 33.79 -21.65 -10.10
C ILE A 287 33.59 -21.09 -11.52
N ARG A 288 34.66 -21.01 -12.32
CA ARG A 288 34.56 -20.60 -13.75
C ARG A 288 33.69 -21.57 -14.54
N LYS A 289 33.91 -22.87 -14.35
CA LYS A 289 33.16 -23.93 -15.00
C LYS A 289 31.70 -23.91 -14.57
N ALA A 290 31.41 -23.71 -13.29
CA ALA A 290 30.05 -23.59 -12.76
C ALA A 290 29.30 -22.38 -13.34
N ILE A 291 29.96 -21.21 -13.42
CA ILE A 291 29.38 -20.01 -14.04
C ILE A 291 29.14 -20.21 -15.54
N SER A 292 30.09 -20.84 -16.24
CA SER A 292 29.97 -21.17 -17.67
C SER A 292 28.80 -22.13 -17.91
N ASN A 293 28.72 -23.22 -17.15
CA ASN A 293 27.64 -24.19 -17.22
C ASN A 293 26.26 -23.55 -16.96
N LYS A 294 26.18 -22.65 -15.97
CA LYS A 294 24.94 -21.91 -15.68
C LYS A 294 24.53 -21.01 -16.85
N LYS A 295 25.48 -20.33 -17.49
CA LYS A 295 25.21 -19.51 -18.68
C LYS A 295 24.75 -20.38 -19.86
N ILE A 296 25.43 -21.49 -20.13
CA ILE A 296 25.06 -22.43 -21.19
C ILE A 296 23.66 -22.99 -20.94
N ALA A 297 23.35 -23.42 -19.73
CA ALA A 297 22.02 -23.91 -19.36
C ALA A 297 20.93 -22.84 -19.56
N PHE A 298 21.22 -21.58 -19.22
CA PHE A 298 20.31 -20.47 -19.45
C PHE A 298 20.10 -20.18 -20.94
N TYR A 299 21.17 -20.20 -21.74
CA TYR A 299 21.06 -20.02 -23.20
C TYR A 299 20.29 -21.17 -23.85
N ASN A 300 20.56 -22.42 -23.47
CA ASN A 300 19.81 -23.58 -23.96
C ASN A 300 18.33 -23.50 -23.57
N TRP A 301 18.02 -23.06 -22.33
CA TRP A 301 16.65 -22.81 -21.88
C TRP A 301 15.96 -21.69 -22.69
N LYS A 302 16.68 -20.62 -23.01
CA LYS A 302 16.14 -19.49 -23.76
C LYS A 302 15.92 -19.81 -25.25
N SER A 303 16.86 -20.53 -25.87
CA SER A 303 16.86 -20.83 -27.31
C SER A 303 15.89 -21.96 -27.68
N ASN A 304 15.68 -22.94 -26.81
CA ASN A 304 14.73 -24.03 -27.04
C ASN A 304 13.29 -23.67 -26.65
N GLY A 305 13.01 -22.37 -26.48
CA GLY A 305 11.78 -21.85 -25.92
C GLY A 305 11.74 -22.03 -24.41
N SER A 306 11.39 -20.95 -23.69
CA SER A 306 10.84 -21.12 -22.35
C SER A 306 9.64 -22.04 -22.50
N ILE A 307 9.71 -23.27 -21.98
CA ILE A 307 8.57 -24.20 -21.98
C ILE A 307 7.55 -23.68 -20.97
N ASN A 308 6.87 -22.60 -21.36
CA ASN A 308 5.61 -22.13 -20.81
C ASN A 308 4.48 -22.73 -21.65
N ASP A 309 4.59 -24.00 -22.02
CA ASP A 309 3.42 -24.74 -22.47
C ASP A 309 2.63 -25.13 -21.21
N PRO A 310 1.49 -24.48 -20.92
CA PRO A 310 0.68 -24.79 -19.75
C PRO A 310 0.13 -26.23 -19.77
N HIS A 311 0.20 -26.93 -20.91
CA HIS A 311 -0.26 -28.30 -21.07
C HIS A 311 0.83 -29.37 -20.90
N ASN A 312 2.10 -28.99 -20.70
CA ASN A 312 3.17 -29.96 -20.46
C ASN A 312 3.07 -30.56 -19.03
N TYR A 313 2.40 -31.70 -18.92
CA TYR A 313 2.16 -32.42 -17.66
C TYR A 313 3.43 -32.68 -16.86
N TYR A 314 4.53 -33.05 -17.52
CA TYR A 314 5.79 -33.36 -16.85
C TYR A 314 6.41 -32.12 -16.17
N LEU A 315 6.34 -30.95 -16.80
CA LEU A 315 6.83 -29.70 -16.21
C LEU A 315 5.94 -29.20 -15.07
N LYS A 316 4.62 -29.39 -15.18
CA LYS A 316 3.69 -29.11 -14.08
C LYS A 316 4.02 -29.98 -12.87
N GLN A 317 4.23 -31.28 -13.07
CA GLN A 317 4.66 -32.21 -12.02
C GLN A 317 6.01 -31.77 -11.42
N LYS A 318 7.04 -31.53 -12.24
CA LYS A 318 8.35 -31.08 -11.76
C LYS A 318 8.30 -29.78 -10.95
N LYS A 319 7.47 -28.80 -11.35
CA LYS A 319 7.25 -27.55 -10.60
C LYS A 319 6.58 -27.83 -9.25
N LEU A 320 5.54 -28.67 -9.22
CA LEU A 320 4.87 -29.09 -7.99
C LEU A 320 5.84 -29.80 -7.05
N THR A 321 6.61 -30.78 -7.54
CA THR A 321 7.60 -31.50 -6.72
C THR A 321 8.69 -30.56 -6.18
N THR A 322 9.17 -29.62 -7.00
CA THR A 322 10.16 -28.62 -6.57
C THR A 322 9.58 -27.68 -5.51
N TYR A 323 8.32 -27.29 -5.66
CA TYR A 323 7.61 -26.45 -4.69
C TYR A 323 7.42 -27.19 -3.35
N GLU A 324 6.97 -28.43 -3.39
CA GLU A 324 6.82 -29.29 -2.21
C GLU A 324 8.16 -29.50 -1.50
N LEU A 325 9.23 -29.80 -2.24
CA LEU A 325 10.57 -29.93 -1.66
C LEU A 325 11.02 -28.64 -0.95
N ARG A 326 10.82 -27.47 -1.57
CA ARG A 326 11.13 -26.18 -0.93
C ARG A 326 10.25 -25.89 0.27
N LYS A 327 8.99 -26.33 0.26
CA LYS A 327 8.08 -26.22 1.42
C LYS A 327 8.59 -27.09 2.56
N GLN A 328 8.96 -28.34 2.30
CA GLN A 328 9.52 -29.27 3.28
C GLN A 328 10.84 -28.74 3.87
N CYS A 329 11.79 -28.29 3.05
CA CYS A 329 13.04 -27.71 3.56
C CYS A 329 12.80 -26.49 4.46
N ARG A 330 11.82 -25.63 4.13
CA ARG A 330 11.48 -24.48 4.98
C ARG A 330 10.86 -24.91 6.31
N LEU A 331 10.00 -25.92 6.30
CA LEU A 331 9.41 -26.52 7.49
C LEU A 331 10.47 -27.14 8.38
N GLU A 332 11.40 -27.91 7.82
CA GLU A 332 12.52 -28.52 8.53
C GLU A 332 13.45 -27.47 9.18
N ILE A 333 13.80 -26.41 8.43
CA ILE A 333 14.56 -25.28 8.98
C ILE A 333 13.81 -24.59 10.12
N ALA A 334 12.49 -24.42 10.00
CA ALA A 334 11.67 -23.81 11.05
C ALA A 334 11.64 -24.69 12.31
N ILE A 335 11.42 -26.00 12.17
CA ILE A 335 11.48 -26.98 13.27
C ILE A 335 12.85 -26.92 13.94
N ARG A 336 13.93 -26.90 13.15
CA ARG A 336 15.29 -26.81 13.69
C ARG A 336 15.50 -25.54 14.52
N ARG A 337 15.01 -24.39 14.06
CA ARG A 337 15.08 -23.11 14.81
C ARG A 337 14.28 -23.16 16.12
N ILE A 338 13.11 -23.80 16.11
CA ILE A 338 12.30 -24.00 17.32
C ILE A 338 13.06 -24.87 18.33
N ASN A 339 13.63 -25.99 17.87
CA ASN A 339 14.42 -26.89 18.71
C ASN A 339 15.68 -26.21 19.27
N GLU A 340 16.40 -25.43 18.45
CA GLU A 340 17.55 -24.63 18.90
C GLU A 340 17.14 -23.60 19.96
N ARG A 341 15.99 -22.93 19.79
CA ARG A 341 15.44 -22.00 20.79
C ARG A 341 15.06 -22.69 22.09
N GLN A 342 14.43 -23.87 22.03
CA GLN A 342 14.06 -24.62 23.23
C GLN A 342 15.29 -25.04 24.02
N LYS A 343 16.33 -25.55 23.33
CA LYS A 343 17.61 -25.90 23.98
C LYS A 343 18.24 -24.70 24.69
N LEU A 344 18.18 -23.50 24.12
CA LEU A 344 18.68 -22.28 24.75
C LEU A 344 17.84 -21.84 25.97
N ILE A 345 16.55 -22.13 25.99
CA ILE A 345 15.69 -21.88 27.15
C ILE A 345 16.01 -22.87 28.26
N ASP A 346 16.08 -24.16 27.93
CA ASP A 346 16.38 -25.22 28.89
C ASP A 346 17.77 -25.05 29.51
N SER A 347 18.77 -24.64 28.72
CA SER A 347 20.11 -24.34 29.25
C SER A 347 20.08 -23.18 30.24
N LYS A 348 19.31 -22.12 29.97
CA LYS A 348 19.16 -20.98 30.91
C LYS A 348 18.44 -21.36 32.20
N VAL A 349 17.43 -22.22 32.13
CA VAL A 349 16.73 -22.74 33.31
C VAL A 349 17.65 -23.62 34.16
N THR A 350 18.50 -24.40 33.50
CA THR A 350 19.48 -25.24 34.19
C THR A 350 20.51 -24.37 34.90
N ASP A 351 21.10 -23.39 34.20
CA ASP A 351 22.07 -22.45 34.78
C ASP A 351 21.49 -21.70 35.99
N THR A 352 20.23 -21.23 35.92
CA THR A 352 19.59 -20.52 37.04
C THR A 352 19.36 -21.40 38.27
N LYS A 353 19.17 -22.72 38.10
CA LYS A 353 19.11 -23.65 39.24
C LYS A 353 20.48 -23.85 39.88
N THR A 354 21.55 -23.93 39.07
CA THR A 354 22.93 -24.11 39.57
C THR A 354 23.46 -22.91 40.35
N PHE A 355 22.85 -21.73 40.24
CA PHE A 355 23.20 -20.54 41.02
C PHE A 355 22.35 -20.36 42.29
N LEU A 356 21.34 -21.21 42.50
CA LEU A 356 20.45 -21.16 43.67
C LEU A 356 20.70 -22.31 44.67
N GLU A 357 21.63 -23.21 44.35
CA GLU A 357 22.29 -24.14 45.27
C GLU A 357 23.68 -23.60 45.61
#